data_AF-A0A961HRX9-F1
#
_entry.id   AF-A0A961HRX9-F1
#
_cell.length_a   1.000
_cell.length_b   1.000
_cell.length_c   1.000
_cell.angle_alpha   90.00
_cell.angle_beta   90.00
_cell.angle_gamma   90.00
#
_symmetry.space_group_name_H-M   'P 1'
#
loop_
_entity.id
_entity.type
_entity.pdbx_description
1 polymer ?
#
loop_
_entity_poly.entity_id
_entity_poly.type
_entity_poly.pdbx_seq_one_letter_code
_entity_poly.pdbx_strand_id
1 'polypeptide(L)'
;MEQTVHFILKGVLDRSLAETVLDEIGERPYIHYRADGSGLFSIDFYAACMLKDRVLKLGGQFAILDLSDECRIALQYCGWPVHDGVALVAAENPTTENSNLEVSGGEPEAPCPGCGKGLKIDGVGLYSCPVCGTHFHADNRGRTTPYESMHLSQ
;
A
#
# COMPACT_ATOMS: atom_id res chain seq x y z
N MET A 1 20.31 -10.51 0.58
CA MET A 1 19.45 -11.42 1.37
C MET A 1 18.27 -10.59 1.82
N GLU A 2 17.10 -10.73 1.19
CA GLU A 2 15.89 -10.02 1.60
C GLU A 2 15.38 -10.64 2.89
N GLN A 3 15.68 -10.01 4.03
CA GLN A 3 15.13 -10.44 5.31
C GLN A 3 13.71 -9.91 5.40
N THR A 4 12.74 -10.79 5.65
CA THR A 4 11.36 -10.43 5.97
C THR A 4 11.05 -10.93 7.38
N VAL A 5 10.56 -10.05 8.24
CA VAL A 5 10.14 -10.40 9.61
C VAL A 5 8.62 -10.57 9.63
N HIS A 6 8.15 -11.65 10.25
CA HIS A 6 6.74 -12.01 10.30
C HIS A 6 6.15 -11.82 11.71
N PHE A 7 5.02 -11.11 11.79
CA PHE A 7 4.22 -10.93 13.00
C PHE A 7 2.89 -11.66 12.88
N ILE A 8 2.29 -12.00 14.02
CA ILE A 8 0.90 -12.46 14.09
C ILE A 8 0.18 -11.50 15.02
N LEU A 9 -0.73 -10.71 14.48
CA LEU A 9 -1.50 -9.72 15.23
C LEU A 9 -2.80 -10.38 15.69
N LYS A 10 -3.05 -10.33 17.00
CA LYS A 10 -4.24 -10.93 17.62
C LYS A 10 -4.93 -9.92 18.52
N GLY A 11 -6.25 -9.91 18.48
CA GLY A 11 -7.06 -9.08 19.36
C GLY A 11 -7.38 -7.72 18.77
N VAL A 12 -7.05 -6.67 19.51
CA VAL A 12 -7.24 -5.28 19.11
C VAL A 12 -5.89 -4.69 18.75
N LEU A 13 -5.81 -3.98 17.62
CA LEU A 13 -4.65 -3.14 17.34
C LEU A 13 -4.74 -1.89 18.20
N ASP A 14 -4.27 -2.00 19.44
CA ASP A 14 -4.18 -0.92 20.41
C ASP A 14 -2.75 -0.36 20.52
N ARG A 15 -2.57 0.62 21.40
CA ARG A 15 -1.28 1.24 21.63
C ARG A 15 -0.20 0.24 22.06
N SER A 16 -0.55 -0.71 22.93
CA SER A 16 0.42 -1.69 23.46
C SER A 16 0.91 -2.62 22.37
N LEU A 17 0.01 -3.10 21.51
CA LEU A 17 0.37 -3.95 20.38
C LEU A 17 1.20 -3.18 19.36
N ALA A 18 0.81 -1.93 19.05
CA ALA A 18 1.55 -1.09 18.13
C ALA A 18 2.97 -0.75 18.64
N GLU A 19 3.15 -0.46 19.93
CA GLU A 19 4.47 -0.24 20.53
C GLU A 19 5.35 -1.50 20.44
N THR A 20 4.78 -2.69 20.71
CA THR A 20 5.52 -3.96 20.57
C THR A 20 6.02 -4.19 19.15
N VAL A 21 5.18 -3.90 18.14
CA VAL A 21 5.59 -4.00 16.72
C VAL A 21 6.67 -2.97 16.40
N LEU A 22 6.55 -1.75 16.92
CA LEU A 22 7.51 -0.68 16.66
C LEU A 22 8.88 -0.91 17.31
N ASP A 23 8.93 -1.51 18.49
CA ASP A 23 10.19 -1.86 19.14
C ASP A 23 11.00 -2.82 18.26
N GLU A 24 10.34 -3.84 17.69
CA GLU A 24 10.96 -4.78 16.74
C GLU A 24 11.38 -4.10 15.43
N ILE A 25 10.57 -3.17 14.91
CA ILE A 25 10.92 -2.42 13.69
C ILE A 25 12.10 -1.49 13.92
N GLY A 26 12.15 -0.85 15.10
CA GLY A 26 13.19 0.12 15.49
C GLY A 26 14.58 -0.51 15.61
N GLU A 27 14.67 -1.79 15.98
CA GLU A 27 15.94 -2.51 16.05
C GLU A 27 16.56 -2.75 14.67
N ARG A 28 15.76 -2.77 13.58
CA ARG A 28 16.24 -3.12 12.24
C ARG A 28 15.63 -2.23 11.15
N PRO A 29 16.16 -1.01 10.95
CA PRO A 29 15.69 -0.14 9.87
C PRO A 29 15.98 -0.76 8.49
N TYR A 30 15.17 -0.41 7.48
CA TYR A 30 15.27 -0.87 6.08
C TYR A 30 14.95 -2.35 5.81
N ILE A 31 14.26 -3.02 6.74
CA ILE A 31 13.75 -4.39 6.56
C ILE A 31 12.26 -4.37 6.16
N HIS A 32 11.83 -5.42 5.46
CA HIS A 32 10.42 -5.63 5.13
C HIS A 32 9.73 -6.40 6.26
N TYR A 33 8.63 -5.85 6.76
CA TYR A 33 7.86 -6.45 7.84
C TYR A 33 6.48 -6.86 7.33
N ARG A 34 6.06 -8.07 7.69
CA ARG A 34 4.74 -8.62 7.34
C ARG A 34 4.03 -9.07 8.60
N ALA A 35 2.74 -8.83 8.67
CA ALA A 35 1.89 -9.20 9.78
C ALA A 35 0.70 -9.99 9.25
N ASP A 36 0.41 -11.13 9.88
CA ASP A 36 -0.87 -11.81 9.73
C ASP A 36 -1.91 -11.10 10.61
N GLY A 37 -2.93 -10.51 9.98
CA GLY A 37 -4.02 -9.78 10.60
C GLY A 37 -5.29 -10.60 10.82
N SER A 38 -5.30 -11.91 10.50
CA SER A 38 -6.49 -12.76 10.64
C SER A 38 -6.99 -12.88 12.09
N GLY A 39 -6.12 -12.63 13.06
CA GLY A 39 -6.46 -12.60 14.49
C GLY A 39 -6.98 -11.24 14.99
N LEU A 40 -6.99 -10.20 14.17
CA LEU A 40 -7.48 -8.87 14.53
C LEU A 40 -9.00 -8.78 14.35
N PHE A 41 -9.70 -8.28 15.37
CA PHE A 41 -11.13 -8.03 15.32
C PHE A 41 -11.50 -6.55 15.58
N SER A 42 -10.54 -5.71 15.95
CA SER A 42 -10.77 -4.27 16.11
C SER A 42 -9.47 -3.49 16.00
N ILE A 43 -9.56 -2.20 15.66
CA ILE A 43 -8.44 -1.30 15.47
C ILE A 43 -8.72 0.01 16.21
N ASP A 44 -7.79 0.39 17.09
CA ASP A 44 -7.76 1.73 17.65
C ASP A 44 -7.15 2.70 16.63
N PHE A 45 -7.90 3.74 16.25
CA PHE A 45 -7.48 4.68 15.22
C PHE A 45 -6.18 5.41 15.59
N TYR A 46 -5.98 5.72 16.87
CA TYR A 46 -4.77 6.40 17.32
C TYR A 46 -3.55 5.50 17.18
N ALA A 47 -3.65 4.24 17.60
CA ALA A 47 -2.58 3.25 17.46
C ALA A 47 -2.23 2.99 15.98
N ALA A 48 -3.23 2.84 15.11
CA ALA A 48 -3.02 2.64 13.68
C ALA A 48 -2.34 3.84 13.00
N CYS A 49 -2.75 5.08 13.32
CA CYS A 49 -2.08 6.28 12.82
C CYS A 49 -0.63 6.39 13.33
N MET A 50 -0.42 6.13 14.62
CA MET A 50 0.90 6.15 15.24
C MET A 50 1.84 5.12 14.60
N LEU A 51 1.37 3.89 14.41
CA LEU A 51 2.14 2.82 13.79
C LEU A 51 2.57 3.21 12.38
N LYS A 52 1.64 3.73 11.56
CA LYS A 52 1.94 4.22 10.21
C LYS A 52 3.04 5.28 10.21
N ASP A 53 2.84 6.34 10.98
CA ASP A 53 3.75 7.49 11.00
C ASP A 53 5.16 7.08 11.45
N ARG A 54 5.26 6.13 12.38
CA ARG A 54 6.53 5.64 12.88
C ARG A 54 7.24 4.73 11.89
N VAL A 55 6.52 3.82 11.23
CA VAL A 55 7.09 2.98 10.15
C VAL A 55 7.66 3.85 9.04
N LEU A 56 6.93 4.88 8.61
CA LEU A 56 7.40 5.83 7.59
C LEU A 56 8.65 6.59 8.05
N LYS A 57 8.67 7.10 9.30
CA LYS A 57 9.83 7.82 9.85
C LYS A 57 11.08 6.94 9.98
N LEU A 58 10.90 5.65 10.20
CA LEU A 58 12.00 4.68 10.29
C LEU A 58 12.51 4.22 8.92
N GLY A 59 11.88 4.64 7.81
CA GLY A 59 12.26 4.21 6.47
C GLY A 59 11.92 2.74 6.19
N GLY A 60 10.99 2.15 6.95
CA GLY A 60 10.61 0.75 6.87
C GLY A 60 9.47 0.48 5.90
N GLN A 61 9.19 -0.82 5.69
CA GLN A 61 7.97 -1.29 5.02
C GLN A 61 7.23 -2.24 5.95
N PHE A 62 5.93 -2.02 6.15
CA PHE A 62 5.07 -2.83 7.00
C PHE A 62 3.76 -3.17 6.28
N ALA A 63 3.49 -4.46 6.11
CA ALA A 63 2.27 -4.97 5.49
C ALA A 63 1.46 -5.79 6.51
N ILE A 64 0.15 -5.57 6.60
CA ILE A 64 -0.79 -6.40 7.35
C ILE A 64 -1.66 -7.15 6.35
N LEU A 65 -1.62 -8.47 6.38
CA LEU A 65 -2.32 -9.40 5.51
C LEU A 65 -3.59 -9.94 6.18
N ASP A 66 -4.47 -10.59 5.42
CA ASP A 66 -5.61 -11.36 5.93
C ASP A 66 -6.54 -10.57 6.88
N LEU A 67 -6.71 -9.27 6.60
CA LEU A 67 -7.57 -8.40 7.39
C LEU A 67 -9.05 -8.70 7.18
N SER A 68 -9.82 -8.67 8.27
CA SER A 68 -11.28 -8.59 8.21
C SER A 68 -11.74 -7.28 7.54
N ASP A 69 -12.98 -7.27 7.03
CA ASP A 69 -13.56 -6.09 6.39
C ASP A 69 -13.60 -4.86 7.31
N GLU A 70 -13.94 -5.06 8.58
CA GLU A 70 -14.01 -4.00 9.59
C GLU A 70 -12.62 -3.40 9.87
N CYS A 71 -11.61 -4.25 10.07
CA CYS A 71 -10.24 -3.81 10.29
C CYS A 71 -9.66 -3.11 9.05
N ARG A 72 -9.96 -3.60 7.85
CA ARG A 72 -9.57 -2.96 6.59
C ARG A 72 -10.15 -1.54 6.48
N ILE A 73 -11.45 -1.38 6.74
CA ILE A 73 -12.12 -0.07 6.71
C ILE A 73 -11.49 0.86 7.74
N ALA A 74 -11.22 0.39 8.96
CA ALA A 74 -10.61 1.19 10.01
C ALA A 74 -9.21 1.70 9.62
N LEU A 75 -8.36 0.85 9.03
CA LEU A 75 -7.04 1.25 8.54
C LEU A 75 -7.13 2.26 7.39
N GLN A 76 -8.10 2.10 6.50
CA GLN A 76 -8.34 3.05 5.42
C GLN A 76 -8.73 4.44 5.95
N TYR A 77 -9.53 4.52 7.02
CA TYR A 77 -9.81 5.80 7.71
C TYR A 77 -8.56 6.43 8.36
N CYS A 78 -7.59 5.60 8.79
CA CYS A 78 -6.27 6.07 9.22
C CYS A 78 -5.35 6.46 8.05
N GLY A 79 -5.83 6.38 6.81
CA GLY A 79 -5.06 6.68 5.60
C GLY A 79 -3.96 5.66 5.34
N TRP A 80 -4.17 4.39 5.70
CA TRP A 80 -3.35 3.29 5.20
C TRP A 80 -3.75 2.97 3.75
N PRO A 81 -2.77 2.78 2.84
CA PRO A 81 -3.01 2.13 1.56
C PRO A 81 -3.49 0.69 1.82
N VAL A 82 -4.69 0.33 1.36
CA VAL A 82 -5.23 -1.02 1.51
C VAL A 82 -5.64 -1.58 0.14
N HIS A 83 -5.14 -2.77 -0.21
CA HIS A 83 -5.38 -3.45 -1.47
C HIS A 83 -5.61 -4.95 -1.22
N ASP A 84 -6.71 -5.52 -1.73
CA ASP A 84 -6.99 -6.96 -1.69
C ASP A 84 -6.79 -7.63 -0.31
N GLY A 85 -7.27 -6.98 0.75
CA GLY A 85 -7.14 -7.47 2.13
C GLY A 85 -5.78 -7.19 2.79
N VAL A 86 -4.89 -6.45 2.12
CA VAL A 86 -3.55 -6.10 2.58
C VAL A 86 -3.41 -4.61 2.83
N ALA A 87 -3.12 -4.21 4.07
CA ALA A 87 -2.76 -2.84 4.41
C ALA A 87 -1.24 -2.66 4.37
N LEU A 88 -0.72 -1.79 3.50
CA LEU A 88 0.72 -1.61 3.28
C LEU A 88 1.14 -0.16 3.54
N VAL A 89 2.18 0.01 4.35
CA VAL A 89 2.86 1.28 4.55
C VAL A 89 4.33 1.10 4.22
N ALA A 90 4.84 1.91 3.31
CA ALA A 90 6.24 1.91 2.92
C ALA A 90 6.73 3.35 2.83
N ALA A 91 7.90 3.64 3.40
CA ALA A 91 8.58 4.90 3.16
C ALA A 91 9.00 4.97 1.67
N GLU A 92 8.73 6.08 1.01
CA GLU A 92 9.21 6.34 -0.34
C GLU A 92 10.75 6.39 -0.31
N ASN A 93 11.41 5.43 -0.95
CA ASN A 93 12.85 5.54 -1.20
C ASN A 93 13.07 6.57 -2.32
N PRO A 94 13.85 7.65 -2.11
CA PRO A 94 14.28 8.50 -3.19
C PRO A 94 15.43 7.80 -3.93
N THR A 95 15.14 6.85 -4.81
CA THR A 95 16.06 6.40 -5.88
C THR A 95 15.39 5.37 -6.79
N THR A 96 14.79 5.85 -7.89
CA THR A 96 15.04 5.27 -9.21
C THR A 96 14.90 6.37 -10.27
N GLU A 97 15.75 7.40 -10.19
CA GLU A 97 16.15 8.11 -11.40
C GLU A 97 17.44 7.47 -11.95
N ASN A 98 17.45 7.29 -13.27
CA ASN A 98 18.59 6.97 -14.15
C ASN A 98 18.92 5.49 -14.41
N SER A 99 18.15 4.90 -15.32
CA SER A 99 18.77 4.25 -16.48
C SER A 99 18.39 5.06 -17.73
N ASN A 100 19.37 5.81 -18.22
CA ASN A 100 19.35 6.51 -19.50
C ASN A 100 19.00 5.52 -20.63
N LEU A 101 17.78 5.59 -21.13
CA LEU A 101 17.51 5.47 -22.55
C LEU A 101 16.67 6.68 -22.94
N GLU A 102 17.34 7.68 -23.49
CA GLU A 102 16.71 8.76 -24.25
C GLU A 102 15.93 8.14 -25.42
N VAL A 103 14.61 8.04 -25.26
CA VAL A 103 13.68 8.14 -26.39
C VAL A 103 12.61 9.13 -25.98
N SER A 104 12.65 10.27 -26.68
CA SER A 104 11.65 11.34 -26.69
C SER A 104 10.20 10.89 -26.45
N GLY A 105 9.50 11.62 -25.60
CA GLY A 105 8.16 12.11 -25.92
C GLY A 105 7.04 11.71 -24.97
N GLY A 106 6.80 12.55 -23.96
CA GLY A 106 5.52 12.63 -23.23
C GLY A 106 5.41 11.72 -22.01
N GLU A 107 5.21 12.29 -20.84
CA GLU A 107 4.59 11.60 -19.70
C GLU A 107 3.39 10.79 -20.24
N PRO A 108 3.28 9.47 -19.98
CA PRO A 108 2.14 8.72 -20.48
C PRO A 108 0.88 9.19 -19.76
N GLU A 109 0.16 10.15 -20.35
CA GLU A 109 -1.19 10.49 -19.92
C GLU A 109 -2.09 9.32 -20.33
N ALA A 110 -2.59 8.57 -19.35
CA ALA A 110 -3.55 7.53 -19.66
C ALA A 110 -4.98 7.96 -19.34
N PRO A 111 -5.94 7.63 -20.22
CA PRO A 111 -7.33 7.90 -19.94
C PRO A 111 -7.85 6.93 -18.88
N CYS A 112 -8.54 7.45 -17.87
CA CYS A 112 -9.35 6.62 -17.00
C CYS A 112 -10.35 5.82 -17.84
N PRO A 113 -10.44 4.49 -17.68
CA PRO A 113 -11.36 3.70 -18.49
C PRO A 113 -12.83 3.86 -18.06
N GLY A 114 -13.11 4.43 -16.89
CA GLY A 114 -14.46 4.71 -16.41
C GLY A 114 -15.02 6.05 -16.89
N CYS A 115 -14.24 7.13 -16.80
CA CYS A 115 -14.70 8.48 -17.14
C CYS A 115 -13.97 9.13 -18.32
N GLY A 116 -12.99 8.46 -18.93
CA GLY A 116 -12.21 8.96 -20.07
C GLY A 116 -11.26 10.11 -19.74
N LYS A 117 -11.17 10.55 -18.48
CA LYS A 117 -10.32 11.69 -18.10
C LYS A 117 -8.85 11.30 -18.14
N GLY A 118 -8.02 12.13 -18.77
CA GLY A 118 -6.57 11.97 -18.77
C GLY A 118 -6.00 12.06 -17.35
N LEU A 119 -5.24 11.04 -16.95
CA LEU A 119 -4.58 10.95 -15.67
C LEU A 119 -3.07 10.89 -15.91
N LYS A 120 -2.33 11.64 -15.09
CA LYS A 120 -0.89 11.47 -14.98
C LYS A 120 -0.64 10.21 -14.17
N ILE A 121 -0.12 9.19 -14.83
CA ILE A 121 0.27 7.91 -14.22
C ILE A 121 1.77 7.80 -14.29
N ASP A 122 2.38 7.52 -13.15
CA ASP A 122 3.82 7.34 -13.03
C ASP A 122 4.14 5.85 -13.07
N GLY A 123 4.34 5.34 -14.27
CA GLY A 123 4.75 3.95 -14.51
C GLY A 123 3.61 2.94 -14.68
N VAL A 124 3.94 1.68 -14.37
CA VAL A 124 3.04 0.51 -14.50
C VAL A 124 2.49 0.16 -13.14
N GLY A 125 1.18 0.01 -13.03
CA GLY A 125 0.58 -0.40 -11.77
C GLY A 125 -0.91 -0.15 -11.69
N LEU A 126 -1.43 -0.34 -10.48
CA LEU A 126 -2.82 -0.11 -10.14
C LEU A 126 -3.03 1.35 -9.75
N TYR A 127 -4.01 1.98 -10.36
CA TYR A 127 -4.40 3.36 -10.10
C TYR A 127 -5.90 3.45 -9.84
N SER A 128 -6.27 4.44 -9.04
CA SER A 128 -7.66 4.82 -8.81
C SER A 128 -7.91 6.19 -9.43
N CYS A 129 -8.98 6.32 -10.22
CA CYS A 129 -9.36 7.62 -10.74
C CYS A 129 -9.93 8.50 -9.60
N PRO A 130 -9.33 9.67 -9.31
CA PRO A 130 -9.82 10.55 -8.25
C PRO A 130 -11.16 11.22 -8.59
N VAL A 131 -11.61 11.13 -9.84
CA VAL A 131 -12.83 11.79 -10.32
C VAL A 131 -14.04 10.86 -10.29
N CYS A 132 -13.88 9.59 -10.69
CA CYS A 132 -15.00 8.64 -10.76
C CYS A 132 -14.82 7.42 -9.86
N GLY A 133 -13.69 7.29 -9.17
CA GLY A 133 -13.40 6.14 -8.30
C GLY A 133 -13.11 4.83 -9.04
N THR A 134 -13.06 4.82 -10.37
CA THR A 134 -12.73 3.61 -11.14
C THR A 134 -11.30 3.18 -10.89
N HIS A 135 -11.14 1.91 -10.53
CA HIS A 135 -9.86 1.23 -10.36
C HIS A 135 -9.42 0.62 -11.69
N PHE A 136 -8.17 0.83 -12.07
CA PHE A 136 -7.64 0.33 -13.33
C PHE A 136 -6.13 0.09 -13.24
N HIS A 137 -5.62 -0.83 -14.05
CA HIS A 137 -4.19 -1.03 -14.22
C HIS A 137 -3.73 -0.26 -15.45
N ALA A 138 -2.64 0.49 -15.33
CA ALA A 138 -1.97 1.09 -16.47
C ALA A 138 -0.72 0.27 -16.82
N ASP A 139 -0.55 -0.06 -18.11
CA ASP A 139 0.67 -0.68 -18.61
C ASP A 139 1.74 0.38 -18.98
N ASN A 140 2.94 -0.07 -19.33
CA ASN A 140 4.05 0.79 -19.74
C ASN A 140 3.81 1.52 -21.07
N ARG A 141 2.67 1.28 -21.73
CA ARG A 141 2.24 1.94 -22.96
C ARG A 141 1.06 2.89 -22.70
N GLY A 142 0.72 3.16 -21.44
CA GLY A 142 -0.41 4.02 -21.06
C GLY A 142 -1.78 3.41 -21.35
N ARG A 143 -1.87 2.10 -21.61
CA ARG A 143 -3.16 1.42 -21.78
C ARG A 143 -3.75 1.12 -20.41
N THR A 144 -5.00 1.55 -20.23
CA THR A 144 -5.74 1.33 -19.00
C THR A 144 -6.70 0.19 -19.16
N THR A 145 -6.62 -0.77 -18.24
CA THR A 145 -7.54 -1.89 -18.17
C THR A 145 -8.35 -1.73 -16.89
N PRO A 146 -9.70 -1.65 -16.94
CA PRO A 146 -10.51 -1.66 -15.73
C PRO A 146 -10.18 -2.89 -14.87
N TYR A 147 -10.13 -2.70 -13.56
CA TYR A 147 -9.86 -3.80 -12.62
C TYR A 147 -10.86 -4.95 -12.79
N GLU A 148 -12.13 -4.64 -13.03
CA GLU A 148 -13.20 -5.62 -13.30
C GLU A 148 -12.94 -6.48 -14.54
N SER A 149 -12.15 -6.00 -15.50
CA SER A 149 -11.83 -6.72 -16.74
C SER A 149 -10.62 -7.65 -16.61
N MET A 150 -9.85 -7.55 -15.52
CA MET A 150 -8.63 -8.34 -15.34
C MET A 150 -8.86 -9.79 -14.91
N HIS A 151 -10.11 -10.22 -14.70
CA HIS A 151 -10.46 -11.61 -14.33
C HIS A 151 -9.58 -12.20 -13.21
N LEU A 152 -9.09 -11.36 -12.29
CA LEU A 152 -8.25 -11.78 -11.15
C LEU A 152 -9.07 -12.46 -10.04
N SER A 153 -10.33 -12.77 -10.28
CA SER A 153 -11.14 -13.62 -9.43
C SER A 153 -10.78 -15.09 -9.67
N GLN A 154 -9.93 -15.65 -8.82
CA GLN A 154 -10.12 -16.97 -8.23
C GLN A 154 -9.27 -17.13 -6.98
#